data_AF-A0A0B2P4S3-F1
#
_entry.id   AF-A0A0B2P4S3-F1
#
_cell.length_a   1.000
_cell.length_b   1.000
_cell.length_c   1.000
_cell.angle_alpha   90.00
_cell.angle_beta   90.00
_cell.angle_gamma   90.00
#
_symmetry.space_group_name_H-M   'P 1'
#
loop_
_entity.id
_entity.type
_entity.pdbx_description
1 polymer ?
#
loop_
_entity_poly.entity_id
_entity_poly.type
_entity_poly.pdbx_seq_one_letter_code
_entity_poly.pdbx_strand_id
1 'polypeptide(L)'
;MTILRRFDLPLQWNDIVLNTSIGDKYIVQPWYQFPFIPAGLAIGPASIGPRVGQGTTVGQAVEGIARQPEAEGKIRGTLLLSLAFMEALTIYGLVVVLALLFANPFV
;
A
#
# COMPACT_ATOMS: atom_id res chain seq x y z
N MET A 1 6.17 9.58 49.71
CA MET A 1 5.94 8.23 49.15
C MET A 1 4.44 8.03 49.05
N THR A 2 3.81 8.47 47.96
CA THR A 2 2.38 8.24 47.73
C THR A 2 2.24 7.73 46.31
N ILE A 3 2.13 6.41 46.21
CA ILE A 3 1.82 5.69 44.98
C ILE A 3 0.30 5.77 44.82
N LEU A 4 -0.19 6.48 43.80
CA LEU A 4 -1.58 6.36 43.34
C LEU A 4 -1.61 5.99 41.85
N ARG A 5 -2.21 4.82 41.63
CA ARG A 5 -2.52 4.05 40.42
C ARG A 5 -2.66 4.86 39.12
N ARG A 6 -2.20 4.28 38.01
CA ARG A 6 -3.04 3.51 37.06
C ARG A 6 -2.16 2.81 36.02
N PHE A 7 -2.23 1.48 35.98
CA PHE A 7 -1.75 0.66 34.86
C PHE A 7 -2.79 0.82 33.73
N ASP A 8 -2.77 1.95 33.03
CA ASP A 8 -3.52 2.10 31.78
C ASP A 8 -2.59 1.64 30.65
N LEU A 9 -2.70 0.37 30.26
CA LEU A 9 -2.17 -0.14 29.00
C LEU A 9 -3.34 -0.31 28.02
N PRO A 10 -3.12 -0.16 26.70
CA PRO A 10 -1.82 -0.24 26.04
C PRO A 10 -1.32 1.14 25.64
N LEU A 11 -0.27 1.62 26.32
CA LEU A 11 0.70 2.43 25.59
C LEU A 11 1.15 1.54 24.44
N GLN A 12 0.79 1.91 23.20
CA GLN A 12 1.43 1.28 22.06
C GLN A 12 2.92 1.58 22.22
N TRP A 13 3.80 0.62 21.91
CA TRP A 13 5.25 0.59 22.25
C TRP A 13 6.11 1.75 21.74
N ASN A 14 5.43 2.76 21.25
CA ASN A 14 5.80 3.64 20.20
C ASN A 14 5.30 5.05 20.65
N ASP A 15 4.26 5.14 21.51
CA ASP A 15 3.71 6.37 22.08
C ASP A 15 4.78 7.22 22.79
N ILE A 16 4.92 8.49 22.39
CA ILE A 16 5.76 9.46 23.09
C ILE A 16 4.87 10.25 24.05
N VAL A 17 5.23 10.25 25.34
CA VAL A 17 4.52 11.00 26.37
C VAL A 17 5.25 12.30 26.66
N LEU A 18 4.66 13.44 26.27
CA LEU A 18 5.18 14.76 26.60
C LEU A 18 4.55 15.24 27.92
N ASN A 19 5.39 15.42 28.93
CA ASN A 19 4.99 16.00 30.22
C ASN A 19 5.25 17.50 30.18
N THR A 20 4.20 18.32 30.06
CA THR A 20 4.34 19.77 30.24
C THR A 20 4.48 20.08 31.74
N SER A 21 5.26 21.10 32.10
CA SER A 21 5.45 21.56 33.48
C SER A 21 4.14 21.86 34.24
N ILE A 22 3.01 21.94 33.51
CA ILE A 22 1.65 22.20 34.00
C ILE A 22 0.92 20.89 34.40
N GLY A 23 1.53 19.72 34.23
CA GLY A 23 1.01 18.43 34.69
C GLY A 23 0.15 17.68 33.67
N ASP A 24 -0.12 18.26 32.50
CA ASP A 24 -0.82 17.57 31.43
C ASP A 24 0.14 16.59 30.71
N LYS A 25 -0.30 15.34 30.56
CA LYS A 25 0.39 14.33 29.76
C LYS A 25 -0.25 14.28 28.38
N TYR A 26 0.48 14.73 27.36
CA TYR A 26 0.07 14.56 25.97
C TYR A 26 0.67 13.27 25.41
N ILE A 27 -0.19 12.35 24.95
CA ILE A 27 0.22 11.15 24.23
C ILE A 27 0.27 11.51 22.74
N VAL A 28 1.46 11.46 22.13
CA VAL A 28 1.64 11.69 20.69
C VAL A 28 2.17 10.42 20.04
N GLN A 29 1.61 10.05 18.89
CA GLN A 29 2.09 8.91 18.10
C GLN A 29 2.86 9.40 16.85
N PRO A 30 4.20 9.35 16.85
CA PRO A 30 5.03 9.88 15.77
C PRO A 30 4.67 9.43 14.34
N TRP A 31 4.34 8.15 14.14
CA TRP A 31 4.04 7.61 12.80
C TRP A 31 2.63 7.97 12.31
N TYR A 32 1.78 8.53 13.17
CA TYR A 32 0.44 8.99 12.81
C TYR A 32 0.39 10.36 12.14
N GLN A 33 1.36 11.22 12.45
CA GLN A 33 1.43 12.57 11.87
C GLN A 33 1.92 12.57 10.41
N PHE A 34 2.52 11.48 9.94
CA PHE A 34 3.10 11.38 8.59
C PHE A 34 2.55 10.17 7.79
N PRO A 35 1.23 10.08 7.55
CA PRO A 35 0.63 8.94 6.83
C PRO A 35 1.19 8.77 5.40
N PHE A 36 1.78 9.84 4.85
CA PHE A 36 2.34 9.87 3.50
C PHE A 36 3.58 8.99 3.29
N ILE A 37 4.40 8.81 4.33
CA ILE A 37 5.65 8.01 4.25
C ILE A 37 5.33 6.51 4.09
N PRO A 38 4.53 5.86 4.97
CA PRO A 38 4.16 4.47 4.78
C PRO A 38 3.27 4.26 3.54
N ALA A 39 2.43 5.23 3.17
CA ALA A 39 1.65 5.18 1.93
C ALA A 39 2.55 5.11 0.67
N GLY A 40 3.56 5.97 0.58
CA GLY A 40 4.51 5.96 -0.55
C GLY A 40 5.35 4.67 -0.60
N LEU A 41 5.76 4.15 0.56
CA LEU A 41 6.52 2.90 0.66
C LEU A 41 5.68 1.66 0.30
N ALA A 42 4.36 1.70 0.43
CA ALA A 42 3.48 0.59 0.06
C ALA A 42 3.24 0.53 -1.46
N ILE A 43 2.92 1.66 -2.11
CA ILE A 43 2.57 1.68 -3.54
C ILE A 43 3.79 1.53 -4.46
N GLY A 44 4.95 2.08 -4.06
CA GLY A 44 6.17 2.08 -4.87
C GLY A 44 6.57 0.67 -5.30
N PRO A 45 6.89 -0.23 -4.35
CA PRO A 45 7.26 -1.63 -4.63
C PRO A 45 6.13 -2.42 -5.29
N ALA A 46 4.88 -2.18 -4.88
CA ALA A 46 3.72 -2.87 -5.44
C ALA A 46 3.57 -2.67 -6.95
N SER A 47 3.99 -1.52 -7.48
CA SER A 47 3.92 -1.21 -8.91
C SER A 47 5.08 -1.75 -9.76
N ILE A 48 6.17 -2.24 -9.16
CA ILE A 48 7.37 -2.65 -9.91
C ILE A 48 7.15 -3.98 -10.62
N GLY A 49 6.57 -4.97 -9.92
CA GLY A 49 6.30 -6.29 -10.48
C GLY A 49 5.36 -6.23 -11.71
N PRO A 50 4.16 -5.64 -11.58
CA PRO A 50 3.21 -5.50 -12.68
C PRO A 50 3.80 -4.73 -13.87
N ARG A 51 4.55 -3.65 -13.63
CA ARG A 51 5.18 -2.85 -14.70
C ARG A 51 6.13 -3.67 -15.58
N VAL A 52 6.98 -4.49 -14.98
CA VAL A 52 7.92 -5.34 -15.72
C VAL A 52 7.19 -6.48 -16.43
N GLY A 53 6.23 -7.12 -15.74
CA GLY A 53 5.45 -8.23 -16.30
C GLY A 53 4.57 -7.84 -17.48
N GLN A 54 3.96 -6.66 -17.45
CA GLN A 54 3.13 -6.16 -18.54
C GLN A 54 3.95 -5.85 -19.78
N GLY A 55 5.11 -5.21 -19.63
CA GLY A 55 5.98 -4.87 -20.75
C GLY A 55 6.43 -6.11 -21.53
N THR A 56 6.85 -7.16 -20.82
CA THR A 56 7.27 -8.42 -21.45
C THR A 56 6.09 -9.18 -22.08
N THR A 57 4.96 -9.27 -21.37
CA THR A 57 3.77 -9.99 -21.86
C THR A 57 3.20 -9.33 -23.12
N VAL A 58 3.11 -7.99 -23.14
CA VAL A 58 2.65 -7.24 -24.32
C VAL A 58 3.62 -7.41 -25.49
N GLY A 59 4.92 -7.34 -25.24
CA GLY A 59 5.94 -7.57 -26.28
C GLY A 59 5.80 -8.94 -26.94
N GLN A 60 5.65 -10.00 -26.15
CA GLN A 60 5.45 -11.36 -26.67
C GLN A 60 4.11 -11.53 -27.39
N ALA A 61 3.05 -10.87 -26.91
CA ALA A 61 1.74 -10.92 -27.56
C ALA A 61 1.77 -10.24 -28.94
N VAL A 62 2.42 -9.07 -29.06
CA VAL A 62 2.57 -8.36 -30.33
C VAL A 62 3.41 -9.19 -31.31
N GLU A 63 4.50 -9.80 -30.85
CA GLU A 63 5.32 -10.69 -31.68
C GLU A 63 4.53 -11.93 -32.14
N GLY A 64 3.72 -12.52 -31.25
CA GLY A 64 2.83 -13.63 -31.57
C GLY A 64 1.79 -13.26 -32.63
N ILE A 65 1.19 -12.07 -32.52
CA ILE A 65 0.23 -11.55 -33.51
C ILE A 65 0.92 -11.29 -34.86
N ALA A 66 2.13 -10.72 -34.85
CA ALA A 66 2.90 -10.49 -36.07
C ALA A 66 3.25 -11.79 -36.80
N ARG A 67 3.53 -12.87 -36.07
CA ARG A 67 3.80 -14.20 -36.62
C ARG A 67 2.53 -14.92 -37.11
N GLN A 68 1.42 -14.73 -36.41
CA GLN A 68 0.13 -15.37 -36.72
C GLN A 68 -1.04 -14.38 -36.55
N PRO A 69 -1.34 -13.56 -37.59
CA PRO A 69 -2.40 -12.56 -37.52
C PRO A 69 -3.80 -13.18 -37.32
N GLU A 70 -4.02 -14.38 -37.85
CA GLU A 70 -5.29 -15.11 -37.70
C GLU A 70 -5.60 -15.48 -36.24
N ALA A 71 -4.57 -15.58 -35.39
CA ALA A 71 -4.71 -15.88 -33.97
C ALA A 71 -4.92 -14.63 -33.10
N GLU A 72 -4.96 -13.42 -33.69
CA GLU A 72 -5.04 -12.13 -32.98
C GLU A 72 -6.15 -12.09 -31.93
N GLY A 73 -7.36 -12.53 -32.28
CA GLY A 73 -8.50 -12.53 -31.36
C GLY A 73 -8.25 -13.37 -30.10
N LYS A 74 -7.63 -14.54 -30.26
CA LYS A 74 -7.28 -15.42 -29.13
C LYS A 74 -6.14 -14.85 -28.30
N ILE A 75 -5.10 -14.31 -28.95
CA ILE A 75 -3.96 -13.70 -28.27
C ILE A 75 -4.39 -12.48 -27.46
N ARG A 76 -5.23 -11.60 -28.04
CA ARG A 76 -5.77 -10.43 -27.33
C ARG A 76 -6.63 -10.81 -26.14
N GLY A 77 -7.46 -11.85 -26.26
CA GLY A 77 -8.27 -12.35 -25.13
C GLY A 77 -7.41 -12.78 -23.95
N THR A 78 -6.41 -13.62 -24.21
CA THR A 78 -5.47 -14.08 -23.17
C THR A 78 -4.60 -12.93 -22.63
N LEU A 79 -4.15 -12.02 -23.50
CA LEU A 79 -3.36 -10.85 -23.11
C LEU A 79 -4.15 -9.97 -22.13
N LEU A 80 -5.40 -9.61 -22.46
CA LEU A 80 -6.23 -8.76 -21.61
C LEU A 80 -6.53 -9.42 -20.26
N LEU A 81 -6.77 -10.73 -20.24
CA LEU A 81 -6.97 -11.48 -19.00
C LEU A 81 -5.71 -11.44 -18.12
N SER A 82 -4.53 -11.70 -18.70
CA SER A 82 -3.25 -11.64 -17.98
C SER A 82 -2.93 -10.24 -17.48
N LEU A 83 -3.17 -9.20 -18.31
CA LEU A 83 -2.99 -7.81 -17.91
C LEU A 83 -3.91 -7.42 -16.76
N ALA A 84 -5.17 -7.84 -16.78
CA ALA A 84 -6.12 -7.59 -15.71
C ALA A 84 -5.67 -8.22 -14.37
N PHE A 85 -5.14 -9.45 -14.40
CA PHE A 85 -4.59 -10.09 -13.19
C PHE A 85 -3.35 -9.37 -12.66
N MET A 86 -2.45 -8.92 -13.54
CA MET A 86 -1.28 -8.13 -13.12
C MET A 86 -1.68 -6.79 -12.52
N GLU A 87 -2.66 -6.11 -13.12
CA GLU A 87 -3.17 -4.83 -12.59
C GLU A 87 -3.89 -4.99 -11.25
N ALA A 88 -4.61 -6.10 -11.04
CA ALA A 88 -5.30 -6.34 -9.77
C ALA A 88 -4.34 -6.30 -8.56
N LEU A 89 -3.10 -6.76 -8.73
CA LEU A 89 -2.05 -6.70 -7.70
C LEU A 89 -1.65 -5.25 -7.38
N THR A 90 -1.50 -4.40 -8.41
CA THR A 90 -1.24 -2.96 -8.24
C THR A 90 -2.41 -2.29 -7.53
N ILE A 91 -3.64 -2.63 -7.93
CA ILE A 91 -4.87 -2.06 -7.37
C ILE A 91 -5.02 -2.44 -5.89
N TYR A 92 -4.60 -3.62 -5.46
CA TYR A 92 -4.58 -3.94 -4.02
C TYR A 92 -3.65 -3.03 -3.23
N GLY A 93 -2.47 -2.72 -3.77
CA GLY A 93 -1.58 -1.72 -3.17
C GLY A 93 -2.21 -0.33 -3.12
N LEU A 94 -2.91 0.07 -4.18
CA LEU A 94 -3.64 1.34 -4.25
C LEU A 94 -4.77 1.40 -3.21
N VAL A 95 -5.55 0.33 -3.04
CA VAL A 95 -6.63 0.25 -2.05
C VAL A 95 -6.09 0.42 -0.64
N VAL A 96 -4.98 -0.23 -0.30
CA VAL A 96 -4.35 -0.08 1.02
C VAL A 96 -3.89 1.36 1.26
N VAL A 97 -3.29 2.00 0.25
CA VAL A 97 -2.87 3.41 0.35
C VAL A 97 -4.05 4.35 0.50
N LEU A 98 -5.11 4.16 -0.29
CA LEU A 98 -6.33 4.95 -0.18
C LEU A 98 -7.00 4.76 1.19
N ALA A 99 -7.01 3.54 1.73
CA ALA A 99 -7.51 3.27 3.07
C ALA A 99 -6.67 3.97 4.15
N LEU A 100 -5.33 3.92 4.07
CA LEU A 100 -4.45 4.63 5.00
C LEU A 100 -4.59 6.15 4.92
N LEU A 101 -4.89 6.70 3.75
CA LEU A 101 -4.97 8.15 3.55
C LEU A 101 -6.34 8.74 3.91
N PHE A 102 -7.43 8.03 3.58
CA PHE A 102 -8.79 8.56 3.70
C PHE A 102 -9.66 7.84 4.74
N ALA A 103 -9.28 6.63 5.15
CA ALA A 103 -10.06 5.78 6.07
C ALA A 103 -9.15 5.16 7.14
N ASN A 104 -8.20 5.95 7.65
CA ASN A 104 -7.21 5.49 8.61
C ASN A 104 -7.92 5.07 9.92
N PRO A 105 -7.96 3.77 10.30
CA PRO A 105 -8.80 3.24 11.40
C PRO A 105 -8.27 3.53 12.81
N PHE A 106 -7.57 4.63 12.94
CA PHE A 106 -6.31 4.67 13.66
C PHE A 106 -6.07 6.14 14.08
N VAL A 107 -6.48 7.10 13.21
CA VAL A 107 -6.67 8.53 13.53
C VAL A 107 -8.04 8.75 14.15
#